data_AF-A0ABD5VGD9-F1
#
_entry.id   AF-A0ABD5VGD9-F1
#
_cell.length_a   1.000
_cell.length_b   1.000
_cell.length_c   1.000
_cell.angle_alpha   90.00
_cell.angle_beta   90.00
_cell.angle_gamma   90.00
#
_symmetry.space_group_name_H-M   'P 1'
#
loop_
_entity.id
_entity.type
_entity.pdbx_description
1 polymer ?
#
loop_
_entity_poly.entity_id
_entity_poly.type
_entity_poly.pdbx_seq_one_letter_code
_entity_poly.pdbx_strand_id
1 'polypeptide(L)'
;MILHRLLVAAGSAVVAFGVVAVAVIEALAPTADIGAGIVGVGAGALAGILAFVAVALLVEELAGPARWAVDAVGAFGLALVGVGAFVYVDVVSLETTTAVAAAAVVGVLAFGAGWLSDERTDEPGDGSGTA
;
A
#
# COMPACT_ATOMS: atom_id res chain seq x y z
N MET A 1 -16.39 11.17 -2.16
CA MET A 1 -16.05 10.08 -3.11
C MET A 1 -14.72 10.33 -3.80
N ILE A 2 -14.51 11.49 -4.45
CA ILE A 2 -13.22 11.86 -5.09
C ILE A 2 -12.01 11.81 -4.15
N LEU A 3 -12.11 12.33 -2.93
CA LEU A 3 -10.99 12.30 -1.98
C LEU A 3 -10.54 10.87 -1.64
N HIS A 4 -11.49 9.97 -1.37
CA HIS A 4 -11.21 8.57 -1.06
C HIS A 4 -10.52 7.87 -2.25
N ARG A 5 -11.04 8.07 -3.46
CA ARG A 5 -10.43 7.57 -4.69
C ARG A 5 -8.99 8.04 -4.90
N LEU A 6 -8.72 9.32 -4.63
CA LEU A 6 -7.36 9.87 -4.71
C LEU A 6 -6.43 9.32 -3.64
N LEU A 7 -6.93 9.09 -2.42
CA LEU A 7 -6.14 8.50 -1.33
C LEU A 7 -5.77 7.04 -1.63
N VAL A 8 -6.72 6.25 -2.13
CA VAL A 8 -6.49 4.86 -2.52
C VAL A 8 -5.52 4.78 -3.70
N ALA A 9 -5.69 5.66 -4.70
CA ALA A 9 -4.76 5.79 -5.81
C ALA A 9 -3.35 6.17 -5.33
N ALA A 10 -3.22 7.16 -4.45
CA ALA A 10 -1.94 7.60 -3.91
C ALA A 10 -1.23 6.47 -3.15
N GLY A 11 -1.96 5.74 -2.30
CA GLY A 11 -1.40 4.60 -1.60
C GLY A 11 -0.98 3.46 -2.52
N SER A 12 -1.82 3.09 -3.48
CA SER A 12 -1.48 2.04 -4.46
C SER A 12 -0.25 2.39 -5.30
N ALA A 13 -0.07 3.69 -5.62
CA ALA A 13 1.09 4.21 -6.31
C ALA A 13 2.38 4.03 -5.49
N VAL A 14 2.33 4.27 -4.18
CA VAL A 14 3.49 4.09 -3.28
C VAL A 14 3.91 2.63 -3.23
N VAL A 15 2.94 1.71 -3.15
CA VAL A 15 3.23 0.27 -3.16
C VAL A 15 3.85 -0.15 -4.49
N ALA A 16 3.22 0.23 -5.61
CA ALA A 16 3.73 -0.09 -6.95
C ALA A 16 5.14 0.48 -7.18
N PHE A 17 5.37 1.73 -6.76
CA PHE A 17 6.68 2.35 -6.77
C PHE A 17 7.70 1.51 -6.00
N GLY A 18 7.40 1.20 -4.74
CA GLY A 18 8.32 0.48 -3.86
C GLY A 18 8.67 -0.92 -4.40
N VAL A 19 7.65 -1.68 -4.80
CA VAL A 19 7.84 -3.04 -5.33
C VAL A 19 8.70 -3.04 -6.58
N VAL A 20 8.40 -2.15 -7.54
CA VAL A 20 9.16 -2.11 -8.80
C VAL A 20 10.56 -1.54 -8.58
N ALA A 21 10.71 -0.50 -7.77
CA ALA A 21 12.02 0.07 -7.48
C ALA A 21 12.94 -0.97 -6.81
N VAL A 22 12.45 -1.68 -5.78
CA VAL A 22 13.21 -2.73 -5.10
C VAL A 22 13.53 -3.87 -6.06
N ALA A 23 12.55 -4.37 -6.82
CA ALA A 23 12.77 -5.46 -7.76
C ALA A 23 13.85 -5.13 -8.82
N VAL A 24 13.83 -3.92 -9.34
CA VAL A 24 14.81 -3.47 -10.35
C VAL A 24 16.19 -3.23 -9.73
N ILE A 25 16.26 -2.65 -8.53
CA ILE A 25 17.52 -2.47 -7.79
C ILE A 25 18.16 -3.83 -7.53
N GLU A 26 17.41 -4.77 -6.96
CA GLU A 26 17.90 -6.12 -6.64
C GLU A 26 18.34 -6.88 -7.89
N ALA A 27 17.63 -6.72 -9.01
CA ALA A 27 18.00 -7.35 -10.27
C ALA A 27 19.30 -6.79 -10.87
N LEU A 28 19.59 -5.50 -10.66
CA LEU A 28 20.74 -4.81 -11.25
C LEU A 28 21.93 -4.67 -10.29
N ALA A 29 21.72 -4.83 -8.98
CA ALA A 29 22.74 -4.77 -7.94
C ALA A 29 23.99 -5.61 -8.23
N PRO A 30 23.92 -6.83 -8.82
CA PRO A 30 25.11 -7.62 -9.13
C PRO A 30 26.00 -7.01 -10.22
N THR A 31 25.50 -6.04 -10.97
CA THR A 31 26.14 -5.53 -12.21
C THR A 31 26.47 -4.04 -12.17
N ALA A 32 25.77 -3.23 -11.37
CA ALA A 32 26.00 -1.79 -11.30
C ALA A 32 25.53 -1.18 -9.96
N ASP A 33 26.44 -1.01 -9.00
CA ASP A 33 26.12 -0.49 -7.65
C ASP A 33 25.43 0.89 -7.65
N ILE A 34 25.87 1.83 -8.49
CA ILE A 34 25.29 3.19 -8.54
C ILE A 34 24.17 3.29 -9.58
N GLY A 35 24.30 2.56 -10.70
CA GLY A 35 23.32 2.58 -11.79
C GLY A 35 21.99 1.93 -11.43
N ALA A 36 22.02 0.87 -10.61
CA ALA A 36 20.83 0.14 -10.17
C ALA A 36 19.84 1.03 -9.43
N GLY A 37 20.32 1.90 -8.54
CA GLY A 37 19.48 2.84 -7.79
C GLY A 37 18.72 3.81 -8.70
N ILE A 38 19.40 4.43 -9.67
CA ILE A 38 18.79 5.41 -10.58
C ILE A 38 17.74 4.73 -11.47
N VAL A 39 18.09 3.59 -12.05
CA VAL A 39 17.20 2.84 -12.94
C VAL A 39 16.00 2.31 -12.17
N GLY A 40 16.21 1.79 -10.95
CA GLY A 40 15.14 1.30 -10.10
C GLY A 40 14.19 2.39 -9.64
N VAL A 41 14.70 3.53 -9.16
CA VAL A 41 13.84 4.68 -8.79
C VAL A 41 13.07 5.20 -10.00
N GLY A 42 13.70 5.28 -11.18
CA GLY A 42 13.02 5.69 -12.42
C GLY A 42 11.92 4.73 -12.86
N ALA A 43 12.19 3.42 -12.87
CA ALA A 43 11.22 2.39 -13.20
C ALA A 43 10.08 2.32 -12.17
N GLY A 44 10.42 2.44 -10.89
CA GLY A 44 9.47 2.56 -9.79
C GLY A 44 8.56 3.77 -9.96
N ALA A 45 9.10 4.94 -10.29
CA ALA A 45 8.31 6.16 -10.49
C ALA A 45 7.28 6.00 -11.62
N LEU A 46 7.69 5.40 -12.74
CA LEU A 46 6.78 5.08 -13.84
C LEU A 46 5.68 4.11 -13.40
N ALA A 47 6.03 3.05 -12.67
CA ALA A 47 5.06 2.09 -12.15
C ALA A 47 4.08 2.73 -11.16
N GLY A 48 4.57 3.59 -10.27
CA GLY A 48 3.75 4.35 -9.33
C GLY A 48 2.77 5.28 -10.04
N ILE A 49 3.22 6.03 -11.06
CA ILE A 49 2.35 6.90 -11.86
C ILE A 49 1.28 6.08 -12.59
N LEU A 50 1.65 4.95 -13.21
CA LEU A 50 0.69 4.09 -13.90
C LEU A 50 -0.34 3.49 -12.95
N ALA A 51 0.09 3.01 -11.77
CA ALA A 51 -0.80 2.50 -10.73
C ALA A 51 -1.72 3.61 -10.20
N PHE A 52 -1.20 4.81 -9.96
CA PHE A 52 -1.99 5.97 -9.56
C PHE A 52 -3.09 6.26 -10.58
N VAL A 53 -2.73 6.37 -11.88
CA VAL A 53 -3.69 6.67 -12.94
C VAL A 53 -4.70 5.54 -13.10
N ALA A 54 -4.26 4.29 -13.10
CA ALA A 54 -5.15 3.14 -13.23
C ALA A 54 -6.16 3.09 -12.08
N VAL A 55 -5.72 3.21 -10.83
CA VAL A 55 -6.62 3.17 -9.67
C VAL A 55 -7.49 4.44 -9.62
N ALA A 56 -6.91 5.61 -9.90
CA ALA A 56 -7.66 6.85 -9.98
C ALA A 56 -8.70 6.83 -11.12
N LEU A 57 -8.61 5.97 -12.13
CA LEU A 57 -9.60 5.87 -13.21
C LEU A 57 -10.57 4.69 -13.01
N LEU A 58 -10.13 3.56 -12.46
CA LEU A 58 -10.91 2.32 -12.44
C LEU A 58 -11.43 1.89 -11.07
N VAL A 59 -11.03 2.52 -9.95
CA VAL A 59 -11.44 2.05 -8.60
C VAL A 59 -12.96 2.04 -8.36
N GLU A 60 -13.71 2.91 -9.06
CA GLU A 60 -15.17 2.97 -8.95
C GLU A 60 -15.87 1.87 -9.77
N GLU A 61 -15.19 1.30 -10.76
CA GLU A 61 -15.71 0.22 -11.60
C GLU A 61 -15.49 -1.17 -10.97
N LEU A 62 -14.66 -1.24 -9.94
CA LEU A 62 -14.40 -2.46 -9.17
C LEU A 62 -15.57 -2.77 -8.23
N ALA A 63 -16.16 -3.96 -8.39
CA ALA A 63 -17.20 -4.50 -7.52
C ALA A 63 -16.68 -5.68 -6.70
N GLY A 64 -17.22 -5.85 -5.48
CA GLY A 64 -16.95 -7.03 -4.64
C GLY A 64 -15.51 -7.11 -4.10
N PRO A 65 -14.92 -8.31 -4.00
CA PRO A 65 -13.63 -8.55 -3.31
C PRO A 65 -12.46 -7.74 -3.86
N ALA A 66 -12.49 -7.44 -5.17
CA ALA A 66 -11.42 -6.71 -5.84
C ALA A 66 -11.33 -5.25 -5.38
N ARG A 67 -12.45 -4.63 -5.01
CA ARG A 67 -12.47 -3.27 -4.48
C ARG A 67 -11.81 -3.19 -3.10
N TRP A 68 -12.13 -4.16 -2.23
CA TRP A 68 -11.54 -4.26 -0.91
C TRP A 68 -10.02 -4.43 -0.97
N ALA A 69 -9.53 -5.29 -1.88
CA ALA A 69 -8.10 -5.48 -2.07
C ALA A 69 -7.38 -4.18 -2.47
N VAL A 70 -7.97 -3.40 -3.38
CA VAL A 70 -7.39 -2.12 -3.82
C VAL A 70 -7.41 -1.08 -2.68
N ASP A 71 -8.49 -1.02 -1.91
CA ASP A 71 -8.59 -0.13 -0.74
C ASP A 71 -7.56 -0.49 0.34
N ALA A 72 -7.35 -1.79 0.61
CA ALA A 72 -6.35 -2.27 1.57
C ALA A 72 -4.92 -1.93 1.11
N VAL A 73 -4.61 -2.14 -0.17
CA VAL A 73 -3.31 -1.76 -0.76
C VAL A 73 -3.11 -0.24 -0.70
N GLY A 74 -4.15 0.54 -0.96
CA GLY A 74 -4.14 2.00 -0.81
C GLY A 74 -3.86 2.44 0.62
N ALA A 75 -4.57 1.88 1.60
CA ALA A 75 -4.34 2.18 3.01
C ALA A 75 -2.91 1.81 3.44
N PHE A 76 -2.42 0.65 3.03
CA PHE A 76 -1.06 0.19 3.32
C PHE A 76 0.01 1.12 2.75
N GLY A 77 -0.12 1.53 1.49
CA GLY A 77 0.82 2.45 0.86
C GLY A 77 0.87 3.82 1.54
N LEU A 78 -0.28 4.36 1.96
CA LEU A 78 -0.31 5.62 2.71
C LEU A 78 0.32 5.47 4.11
N ALA A 79 0.12 4.33 4.78
CA ALA A 79 0.78 4.04 6.05
C ALA A 79 2.31 4.02 5.89
N LEU A 80 2.83 3.43 4.80
CA LEU A 80 4.26 3.45 4.49
C LEU A 80 4.80 4.87 4.32
N VAL A 81 4.06 5.78 3.69
CA VAL A 81 4.46 7.19 3.58
C VAL A 81 4.53 7.84 4.97
N GLY A 82 3.51 7.61 5.81
CA GLY A 82 3.49 8.14 7.17
C GLY A 82 4.67 7.66 8.00
N VAL A 83 5.02 6.37 7.91
CA VAL A 83 6.19 5.85 8.62
C VAL A 83 7.49 6.37 8.03
N GLY A 84 7.61 6.40 6.69
CA GLY A 84 8.77 6.96 6.01
C GLY A 84 9.03 8.41 6.40
N ALA A 85 7.99 9.23 6.50
CA ALA A 85 8.08 10.61 7.00
C ALA A 85 8.55 10.66 8.46
N PHE A 86 8.06 9.78 9.32
CA PHE A 86 8.49 9.67 10.72
C PHE A 86 9.97 9.30 10.84
N VAL A 87 10.44 8.35 10.03
CA VAL A 87 11.85 7.93 9.97
C VAL A 87 12.72 9.07 9.44
N TYR A 88 12.27 9.74 8.37
CA TYR A 88 13.04 10.78 7.69
C TYR A 88 13.22 12.05 8.53
N VAL A 89 12.20 12.43 9.30
CA VAL A 89 12.24 13.63 10.15
C VAL A 89 13.00 13.38 11.46
N ASP A 90 13.46 12.15 11.71
CA ASP A 90 14.22 11.75 12.90
C ASP A 90 13.55 12.22 14.21
N VAL A 91 12.21 12.14 14.25
CA VAL A 91 11.38 12.63 15.38
C VAL A 91 11.72 11.87 16.68
N VAL A 92 12.29 10.68 16.53
CA VAL A 92 12.89 9.86 17.58
C VAL A 92 14.14 9.26 16.92
N SER A 93 15.32 9.46 17.50
CA SER A 93 16.58 8.86 17.04
C SER A 93 16.53 7.33 17.15
N LEU A 94 15.80 6.72 16.22
CA LEU A 94 15.60 5.29 16.06
C LEU A 94 16.50 4.85 14.92
N GLU A 95 17.23 3.75 15.12
CA GLU A 95 17.90 3.11 13.99
C GLU A 95 16.87 2.82 12.89
N THR A 96 17.23 3.10 11.64
CA THR A 96 16.37 2.95 10.46
C THR A 96 15.72 1.56 10.41
N THR A 97 16.46 0.54 10.85
CA THR A 97 16.02 -0.85 11.00
C THR A 97 14.83 -0.99 11.94
N THR A 98 14.84 -0.32 13.10
CA THR A 98 13.77 -0.37 14.09
C THR A 98 12.52 0.35 13.61
N ALA A 99 12.69 1.46 12.91
CA ALA A 99 11.59 2.24 12.37
C ALA A 99 10.88 1.50 11.22
N VAL A 100 11.64 0.84 10.34
CA VAL A 100 11.09 -0.06 9.30
C VAL A 100 10.38 -1.27 9.92
N ALA A 101 10.94 -1.87 10.96
CA ALA A 101 10.31 -2.98 11.68
C ALA A 101 8.98 -2.55 12.33
N ALA A 102 8.93 -1.38 12.97
CA ALA A 102 7.70 -0.82 13.52
C ALA A 102 6.67 -0.52 12.42
N ALA A 103 7.11 -0.01 11.26
CA ALA A 103 6.26 0.19 10.08
C ALA A 103 5.59 -1.12 9.63
N ALA A 104 6.40 -2.18 9.52
CA ALA A 104 5.93 -3.49 9.09
C ALA A 104 4.93 -4.05 10.10
N VAL A 105 5.20 -3.93 11.40
CA VAL A 105 4.27 -4.38 12.46
C VAL A 105 2.96 -3.60 12.42
N VAL A 106 2.99 -2.28 12.28
CA VAL A 106 1.77 -1.45 12.16
C VAL A 106 1.01 -1.79 10.89
N GLY A 107 1.71 -2.01 9.76
CA GLY A 107 1.10 -2.43 8.50
C GLY A 107 0.40 -3.79 8.61
N VAL A 108 1.06 -4.77 9.24
CA VAL A 108 0.50 -6.11 9.49
C VAL A 108 -0.69 -6.04 10.45
N LEU A 109 -0.62 -5.23 11.50
CA LEU A 109 -1.71 -5.07 12.45
C LEU A 109 -2.92 -4.34 11.83
N ALA A 110 -2.69 -3.31 11.02
CA ALA A 110 -3.75 -2.61 10.30
C ALA A 110 -4.43 -3.52 9.27
N PHE A 111 -3.64 -4.33 8.56
CA PHE A 111 -4.15 -5.33 7.62
C PHE A 111 -4.97 -6.42 8.36
N GLY A 112 -4.43 -6.97 9.45
CA GLY A 112 -5.11 -7.98 10.25
C GLY A 112 -6.39 -7.47 10.92
N ALA A 113 -6.38 -6.22 11.42
CA ALA A 113 -7.56 -5.58 11.99
C ALA A 113 -8.65 -5.34 10.93
N GLY A 114 -8.26 -4.96 9.70
CA GLY A 114 -9.18 -4.84 8.58
C GLY A 114 -9.83 -6.17 8.20
N TRP A 115 -9.04 -7.25 8.19
CA TRP A 115 -9.51 -8.60 7.87
C TRP A 115 -10.50 -9.15 8.93
N LEU A 116 -10.17 -8.99 10.22
CA LEU A 116 -11.05 -9.39 11.33
C LEU A 116 -12.35 -8.56 11.44
N SER A 117 -12.38 -7.37 10.84
CA SER A 117 -13.57 -6.52 10.83
C SER A 117 -14.57 -6.94 9.74
N ASP A 118 -14.09 -7.59 8.68
CA ASP A 118 -14.87 -8.08 7.54
C ASP A 118 -15.62 -9.38 7.91
N GLU A 119 -14.96 -10.28 8.65
CA GLU A 119 -15.58 -11.53 9.14
C GLU A 119 -16.76 -11.30 10.10
N ARG A 120 -16.85 -10.12 10.73
CA ARG A 120 -17.98 -9.77 11.61
C ARG A 120 -19.21 -9.24 10.88
N THR A 121 -19.07 -8.81 9.63
CA THR A 121 -20.21 -8.33 8.83
C THR A 121 -20.91 -9.45 8.05
N ASP A 122 -20.33 -10.65 8.04
CA ASP A 122 -20.86 -11.85 7.38
C ASP A 122 -21.68 -12.76 8.31
N GLU A 123 -22.09 -12.30 9.51
CA GLU A 123 -23.16 -13.00 10.23
C GLU A 123 -24.45 -12.95 9.40
N PRO A 124 -24.95 -14.10 8.89
CA PRO A 124 -26.24 -14.12 8.22
C PRO A 124 -27.28 -13.83 9.31
N GLY A 125 -27.88 -12.64 9.25
CA GLY A 125 -29.09 -12.34 9.98
C GLY A 125 -30.12 -13.41 9.63
N ASP A 126 -30.27 -14.35 10.56
CA ASP A 126 -31.13 -15.51 10.49
C ASP A 126 -32.55 -15.08 10.13
N GLY A 127 -32.98 -15.46 8.93
CA GLY A 127 -34.36 -15.32 8.52
C GLY A 127 -35.21 -16.31 9.29
N SER A 128 -36.01 -15.83 10.24
CA SER A 128 -37.16 -16.60 10.72
C SER A 128 -38.32 -15.71 11.17
N GLY A 129 -39.51 -16.01 10.62
CA GLY A 129 -40.82 -15.63 11.18
C GLY A 129 -41.58 -14.56 10.38
N THR A 130 -42.12 -14.83 9.19
CA THR A 130 -43.48 -15.37 8.92
C THR A 130 -44.66 -14.47 9.26
N ALA A 131 -45.52 -14.36 8.24
CA ALA A 131 -46.95 -13.99 8.20
C ALA A 131 -47.29 -12.51 8.04
#